data_AF-A0A415TNQ8-F1
#
_entry.id   AF-A0A415TNQ8-F1
#
_cell.length_a   1.000
_cell.length_b   1.000
_cell.length_c   1.000
_cell.angle_alpha   90.00
_cell.angle_beta   90.00
_cell.angle_gamma   90.00
#
_symmetry.space_group_name_H-M   'P 1'
#
loop_
_entity.id
_entity.type
_entity.pdbx_description
1 polymer ?
#
loop_
_entity_poly.entity_id
_entity_poly.type
_entity_poly.pdbx_seq_one_letter_code
_entity_poly.pdbx_strand_id
1 'polypeptide(L)'
;MLQIEDIIEIRKAEIYDRGYEIVFPNNKIIWLTKRRTIAGLLLLIKYEICSEEDLVGANGRLREIKNILKGKINDSWIQDRYGDANKPFSELWTEEGFSSIHAEGLQGNRKYVLYKKDHDTLFNPNAKAVRTQISNTDRIIVLNRQNGRCNFCGSILKSSKNMSAHTFAKDRVSMEFDHRIPVDRGGKSCIDNYQALCHYCNKCKRQMCFICKEGQCTSSCALVSPETSKIILATGEDISDRLK
;
A
#
# COMPACT_ATOMS: atom_id res chain seq x y z
N MET A 1 -9.30 20.76 -1.16
CA MET A 1 -9.98 19.47 -0.87
C MET A 1 -10.62 18.98 -2.15
N LEU A 2 -10.37 17.74 -2.55
CA LEU A 2 -10.93 17.20 -3.78
C LEU A 2 -12.40 16.83 -3.67
N GLN A 3 -13.14 17.10 -4.73
CA GLN A 3 -14.52 16.64 -4.94
C GLN A 3 -14.57 15.89 -6.26
N ILE A 4 -15.25 14.73 -6.29
CA ILE A 4 -15.30 13.91 -7.50
C ILE A 4 -16.12 14.58 -8.61
N GLU A 5 -16.97 15.54 -8.25
CA GLU A 5 -17.74 16.40 -9.12
C GLU A 5 -16.83 17.24 -10.04
N ASP A 6 -15.63 17.60 -9.54
CA ASP A 6 -14.63 18.40 -10.26
C ASP A 6 -13.83 17.57 -11.29
N ILE A 7 -14.02 16.24 -11.34
CA ILE A 7 -13.32 15.39 -12.31
C ILE A 7 -13.68 15.85 -13.72
N ILE A 8 -12.66 16.07 -14.55
CA ILE A 8 -12.81 16.40 -15.97
C ILE A 8 -13.08 15.12 -16.74
N GLU A 9 -12.19 14.13 -16.59
CA GLU A 9 -12.31 12.82 -17.22
C GLU A 9 -11.52 11.76 -16.46
N ILE A 10 -11.84 10.49 -16.71
CA ILE A 10 -11.10 9.33 -16.29
C ILE A 10 -10.76 8.52 -17.54
N ARG A 11 -9.46 8.45 -17.83
CA ARG A 11 -8.92 7.93 -19.09
C ARG A 11 -7.83 6.89 -18.85
N LYS A 12 -7.38 6.25 -19.93
CA LYS A 12 -6.16 5.44 -19.87
C LYS A 12 -4.98 6.38 -19.68
N ALA A 13 -3.99 5.95 -18.92
CA ALA A 13 -2.85 6.81 -18.63
C ALA A 13 -2.12 7.22 -19.91
N GLU A 14 -1.83 8.52 -20.00
CA GLU A 14 -1.09 9.16 -21.10
C GLU A 14 0.31 9.60 -20.62
N ILE A 15 0.43 10.01 -19.36
CA ILE A 15 1.70 10.41 -18.74
C ILE A 15 2.53 9.18 -18.38
N TYR A 16 1.84 8.12 -17.96
CA TYR A 16 2.45 6.84 -17.62
C TYR A 16 1.98 5.82 -18.67
N ASP A 17 2.90 5.09 -19.32
CA ASP A 17 2.59 4.10 -20.38
C ASP A 17 1.69 2.92 -19.93
N ARG A 18 1.11 2.98 -18.73
CA ARG A 18 0.19 1.98 -18.19
C ARG A 18 -0.79 2.59 -17.16
N GLY A 19 -1.98 2.01 -17.12
CA GLY A 19 -2.97 2.30 -16.08
C GLY A 19 -4.03 3.30 -16.51
N TYR A 20 -4.46 4.11 -15.56
CA TYR A 20 -5.61 5.01 -15.63
C TYR A 20 -5.28 6.32 -14.93
N GLU A 21 -5.83 7.41 -15.46
CA GLU A 21 -5.70 8.76 -14.91
C GLU A 21 -7.07 9.29 -14.54
N ILE A 22 -7.20 9.84 -13.33
CA ILE A 22 -8.33 10.65 -12.91
C ILE A 22 -7.87 12.11 -12.99
N VAL A 23 -8.42 12.84 -13.96
CA VAL A 23 -7.98 14.19 -14.30
C VAL A 23 -8.87 15.22 -13.60
N PHE A 24 -8.24 16.10 -12.82
CA PHE A 24 -8.86 17.28 -12.20
C PHE A 24 -8.35 18.57 -12.88
N PRO A 25 -9.00 19.73 -12.63
CA PRO A 25 -8.52 21.02 -13.12
C PRO A 25 -7.07 21.32 -12.72
N ASN A 26 -6.42 22.20 -13.49
CA ASN A 26 -5.02 22.61 -13.29
C ASN A 26 -4.00 21.47 -13.40
N ASN A 27 -4.24 20.49 -14.28
CA ASN A 27 -3.38 19.31 -14.50
C ASN A 27 -3.10 18.49 -13.23
N LYS A 28 -4.01 18.54 -12.25
CA LYS A 28 -3.95 17.66 -11.09
C LYS A 28 -4.43 16.26 -11.48
N ILE A 29 -3.51 15.30 -11.54
CA ILE A 29 -3.78 13.95 -12.04
C ILE A 29 -3.48 12.93 -10.95
N ILE A 30 -4.50 12.13 -10.62
CA ILE A 30 -4.30 10.92 -9.81
C ILE A 30 -4.09 9.75 -10.77
N TRP A 31 -2.98 9.04 -10.60
CA TRP A 31 -2.65 7.89 -11.42
C TRP A 31 -2.89 6.57 -10.67
N LEU A 32 -3.56 5.63 -11.31
CA LEU A 32 -3.79 4.27 -10.82
C LEU A 32 -3.36 3.25 -11.87
N THR A 33 -2.82 2.13 -11.44
CA THR A 33 -2.42 1.04 -12.35
C THR A 33 -3.53 0.04 -12.61
N LYS A 34 -4.49 -0.09 -11.68
CA LYS A 34 -5.58 -1.06 -11.76
C LYS A 34 -6.92 -0.37 -11.94
N ARG A 35 -7.74 -0.96 -12.80
CA ARG A 35 -9.09 -0.46 -13.07
C ARG A 35 -10.01 -0.58 -11.85
N ARG A 36 -9.87 -1.67 -11.10
CA ARG A 36 -10.79 -2.01 -10.00
C ARG A 36 -10.68 -1.08 -8.80
N THR A 37 -9.52 -0.45 -8.61
CA THR A 37 -9.25 0.47 -7.49
C THR A 37 -9.88 1.85 -7.71
N ILE A 38 -10.21 2.22 -8.96
CA ILE A 38 -10.89 3.48 -9.31
C ILE A 38 -12.15 3.67 -8.45
N ALA A 39 -13.03 2.66 -8.41
CA ALA A 39 -14.29 2.76 -7.66
C ALA A 39 -14.06 2.95 -6.15
N GLY A 40 -13.11 2.20 -5.58
CA GLY A 40 -12.76 2.31 -4.15
C GLY A 40 -12.20 3.69 -3.81
N LEU A 41 -11.33 4.25 -4.66
CA LEU A 41 -10.75 5.57 -4.43
C LEU A 41 -11.80 6.67 -4.49
N LEU A 42 -12.68 6.65 -5.49
CA LEU A 42 -13.72 7.67 -5.66
C LEU A 42 -14.72 7.67 -4.50
N LEU A 43 -15.09 6.48 -4.01
CA LEU A 43 -15.90 6.34 -2.80
C LEU A 43 -15.21 6.98 -1.59
N LEU A 44 -13.93 6.69 -1.39
CA LEU A 44 -13.15 7.26 -0.28
C LEU A 44 -13.00 8.78 -0.38
N ILE A 45 -12.73 9.33 -1.58
CA ILE A 45 -12.67 10.79 -1.79
C ILE A 45 -14.00 11.46 -1.41
N LYS A 46 -15.15 10.83 -1.73
CA LYS A 46 -16.47 11.42 -1.47
C LYS A 46 -16.94 11.24 -0.02
N TYR A 47 -16.73 10.06 0.56
CA TYR A 47 -17.35 9.68 1.83
C TYR A 47 -16.39 9.59 3.02
N GLU A 48 -15.08 9.72 2.79
CA GLU A 48 -13.97 9.54 3.74
C GLU A 48 -13.86 8.13 4.34
N ILE A 49 -14.98 7.50 4.72
CA ILE A 49 -15.05 6.18 5.34
C ILE A 49 -15.95 5.26 4.50
N CYS A 50 -15.38 4.16 4.03
CA CYS A 50 -16.07 3.16 3.20
C CYS A 50 -15.82 1.74 3.68
N SER A 51 -16.63 0.80 3.21
CA SER A 51 -16.48 -0.63 3.45
C SER A 51 -16.96 -1.43 2.25
N GLU A 52 -16.86 -2.76 2.32
CA GLU A 52 -17.32 -3.67 1.28
C GLU A 52 -18.81 -3.46 0.91
N GLU A 53 -19.64 -3.03 1.88
CA GLU A 53 -21.07 -2.73 1.68
C GLU A 53 -21.31 -1.70 0.57
N ASP A 54 -20.38 -0.75 0.40
CA ASP A 54 -20.47 0.31 -0.60
C ASP A 54 -20.23 -0.21 -2.03
N LEU A 55 -19.68 -1.42 -2.18
CA LEU A 55 -19.33 -2.02 -3.48
C LEU A 55 -20.10 -3.30 -3.82
N VAL A 56 -20.75 -3.95 -2.85
CA VAL A 56 -21.63 -5.12 -3.11
C VAL A 56 -23.04 -4.73 -3.57
N GLY A 57 -23.37 -3.44 -3.59
CA GLY A 57 -24.71 -2.94 -3.92
C GLY A 57 -25.68 -2.94 -2.75
N ALA A 58 -25.18 -2.97 -1.51
CA ALA A 58 -26.03 -2.88 -0.31
C ALA A 58 -26.58 -1.46 -0.09
N ASN A 59 -25.99 -0.45 -0.73
CA ASN A 59 -26.44 0.93 -0.68
C ASN A 59 -26.33 1.64 -2.05
N GLY A 60 -26.79 2.89 -2.12
CA GLY A 60 -26.83 3.67 -3.37
C GLY A 60 -25.55 4.39 -3.74
N ARG A 61 -24.46 4.31 -2.94
CA ARG A 61 -23.28 5.17 -3.09
C ARG A 61 -22.55 4.91 -4.40
N LEU A 62 -22.36 3.65 -4.80
CA LEU A 62 -21.72 3.33 -6.07
C LEU A 62 -22.52 3.85 -7.28
N ARG A 63 -23.85 3.78 -7.22
CA ARG A 63 -24.73 4.37 -8.24
C ARG A 63 -24.59 5.89 -8.29
N GLU A 64 -24.46 6.55 -7.15
CA GLU A 64 -24.20 7.99 -7.08
C GLU A 64 -22.86 8.35 -7.74
N ILE A 65 -21.78 7.60 -7.45
CA ILE A 65 -20.47 7.79 -8.12
C ILE A 65 -20.62 7.68 -9.64
N LYS A 66 -21.31 6.64 -10.13
CA LYS A 66 -21.54 6.44 -11.58
C LYS A 66 -22.32 7.61 -12.19
N ASN A 67 -23.33 8.13 -11.49
CA ASN A 67 -24.11 9.26 -11.97
C ASN A 67 -23.27 10.54 -12.08
N ILE A 68 -22.42 10.82 -11.09
CA ILE A 68 -21.53 11.99 -11.11
C ILE A 68 -20.51 11.90 -12.26
N LEU A 69 -20.06 10.68 -12.58
CA LEU A 69 -19.08 10.43 -13.63
C LEU A 69 -19.69 10.21 -15.03
N LYS A 70 -21.00 10.36 -15.19
CA LYS A 70 -21.66 10.12 -16.48
C LYS A 70 -21.04 11.02 -17.57
N GLY A 71 -20.53 10.38 -18.62
CA GLY A 71 -19.84 11.07 -19.73
C GLY A 71 -18.38 11.45 -19.44
N LYS A 72 -17.86 11.19 -18.24
CA LYS A 72 -16.47 11.47 -17.83
C LYS A 72 -15.59 10.22 -17.79
N ILE A 73 -16.17 9.03 -17.83
CA ILE A 73 -15.47 7.73 -17.77
C ILE A 73 -16.10 6.75 -18.76
N ASN A 74 -15.35 5.73 -19.17
CA ASN A 74 -15.94 4.57 -19.82
C ASN A 74 -16.84 3.80 -18.84
N ASP A 75 -18.13 3.67 -19.16
CA ASP A 75 -19.15 3.05 -18.30
C ASP A 75 -18.83 1.61 -17.86
N SER A 76 -17.99 0.88 -18.61
CA SER A 76 -17.57 -0.48 -18.27
C SER A 76 -16.50 -0.56 -17.16
N TRP A 77 -15.92 0.58 -16.75
CA TRP A 77 -14.80 0.57 -15.80
C TRP A 77 -15.26 0.48 -14.34
N ILE A 78 -16.46 0.96 -14.05
CA ILE A 78 -17.10 0.84 -12.74
C ILE A 78 -18.28 -0.12 -12.85
N GLN A 79 -18.16 -1.27 -12.19
CA GLN A 79 -19.22 -2.28 -12.14
C GLN A 79 -20.39 -1.80 -11.28
N ASP A 80 -21.57 -2.38 -11.46
CA ASP A 80 -22.72 -2.11 -10.57
C ASP A 80 -22.56 -2.80 -9.21
N ARG A 81 -21.75 -3.86 -9.16
CA ARG A 81 -21.40 -4.60 -7.94
C ARG A 81 -20.05 -5.27 -8.11
N TYR A 82 -19.34 -5.50 -7.01
CA TYR A 82 -18.07 -6.19 -6.98
C TYR A 82 -18.19 -7.46 -6.12
N GLY A 83 -17.93 -8.64 -6.70
CA GLY A 83 -17.95 -9.90 -5.96
C GLY A 83 -16.83 -10.02 -4.93
N ASP A 84 -15.69 -9.38 -5.19
CA ASP A 84 -14.58 -9.21 -4.24
C ASP A 84 -14.48 -7.72 -3.89
N ALA A 85 -15.44 -7.25 -3.09
CA ALA A 85 -15.60 -5.83 -2.73
C ALA A 85 -14.46 -5.31 -1.85
N ASN A 86 -13.73 -6.20 -1.17
CA ASN A 86 -12.55 -5.83 -0.38
C ASN A 86 -11.34 -5.44 -1.25
N LYS A 87 -11.18 -6.04 -2.43
CA LYS A 87 -10.02 -5.77 -3.31
C LYS A 87 -9.91 -4.33 -3.79
N PRO A 88 -10.98 -3.68 -4.31
CA PRO A 88 -10.94 -2.28 -4.69
C PRO A 88 -10.40 -1.33 -3.61
N PHE A 89 -10.61 -1.63 -2.32
CA PHE A 89 -10.07 -0.83 -1.23
C PHE A 89 -8.68 -1.29 -0.79
N SER A 90 -8.49 -2.58 -0.51
CA SER A 90 -7.20 -3.10 -0.02
C SER A 90 -6.06 -2.90 -1.02
N GLU A 91 -6.33 -2.96 -2.33
CA GLU A 91 -5.33 -2.76 -3.38
C GLU A 91 -4.90 -1.29 -3.52
N LEU A 92 -5.70 -0.29 -3.07
CA LEU A 92 -5.30 1.13 -3.11
C LEU A 92 -4.02 1.38 -2.32
N TRP A 93 -3.93 0.79 -1.13
CA TRP A 93 -2.71 0.89 -0.36
C TRP A 93 -1.71 -0.21 -0.74
N THR A 94 -2.16 -1.48 -0.81
CA THR A 94 -1.23 -2.60 -0.97
C THR A 94 -0.62 -2.71 -2.35
N GLU A 95 -1.20 -2.13 -3.39
CA GLU A 95 -0.73 -2.24 -4.78
C GLU A 95 -0.56 -0.87 -5.46
N GLU A 96 -1.49 0.06 -5.26
CA GLU A 96 -1.40 1.42 -5.82
C GLU A 96 -0.54 2.36 -4.97
N GLY A 97 -0.22 2.01 -3.72
CA GLY A 97 0.73 2.77 -2.89
C GLY A 97 0.17 4.04 -2.25
N PHE A 98 -1.15 4.20 -2.13
CA PHE A 98 -1.75 5.34 -1.43
C PHE A 98 -1.64 5.18 0.10
N SER A 99 -0.56 5.71 0.70
CA SER A 99 -0.25 5.61 2.14
C SER A 99 -1.25 6.28 3.08
N SER A 100 -1.95 7.29 2.59
CA SER A 100 -3.00 8.03 3.31
C SER A 100 -4.30 7.24 3.44
N ILE A 101 -4.40 6.09 2.77
CA ILE A 101 -5.54 5.19 2.87
C ILE A 101 -5.20 4.06 3.84
N HIS A 102 -5.93 3.98 4.95
CA HIS A 102 -5.74 2.95 5.98
C HIS A 102 -7.06 2.24 6.29
N ALA A 103 -7.00 1.08 6.94
CA ALA A 103 -8.20 0.43 7.48
C ALA A 103 -8.39 0.73 8.96
N GLU A 104 -9.65 0.88 9.34
CA GLU A 104 -10.10 0.97 10.73
C GLU A 104 -11.11 -0.16 11.02
N GLY A 105 -11.14 -0.62 12.28
CA GLY A 105 -12.01 -1.74 12.69
C GLY A 105 -11.51 -3.10 12.19
N LEU A 106 -10.70 -3.77 13.01
CA LEU A 106 -10.23 -5.14 12.74
C LEU A 106 -11.26 -6.22 13.15
N GLN A 107 -12.31 -5.82 13.87
CA GLN A 107 -13.43 -6.69 14.26
C GLN A 107 -14.68 -6.29 13.46
N GLY A 108 -15.19 -7.23 12.64
CA GLY A 108 -16.34 -7.01 11.76
C GLY A 108 -15.96 -6.59 10.33
N ASN A 109 -16.88 -5.92 9.63
CA ASN A 109 -16.66 -5.42 8.28
C ASN A 109 -15.55 -4.36 8.31
N ARG A 110 -14.45 -4.64 7.60
CA ARG A 110 -13.29 -3.75 7.54
C ARG A 110 -13.70 -2.42 6.93
N LYS A 111 -13.44 -1.33 7.66
CA LYS A 111 -13.62 0.04 7.15
C LYS A 111 -12.30 0.54 6.60
N TYR A 112 -12.37 1.32 5.54
CA TYR A 112 -11.26 2.00 4.90
C TYR A 112 -11.48 3.49 5.02
N VAL A 113 -10.41 4.24 5.28
CA VAL A 113 -10.47 5.65 5.58
C VAL A 113 -9.48 6.42 4.72
N LEU A 114 -9.93 7.57 4.21
CA LEU A 114 -9.12 8.61 3.58
C LEU A 114 -9.64 9.96 4.08
N TYR A 115 -8.85 10.68 4.87
CA TYR A 115 -9.28 11.98 5.38
C TYR A 115 -9.14 13.07 4.31
N LYS A 116 -10.06 14.04 4.31
CA LYS A 116 -10.02 15.21 3.41
C LYS A 116 -8.70 15.97 3.39
N LYS A 117 -8.04 16.07 4.55
CA LYS A 117 -6.74 16.73 4.71
C LYS A 117 -5.62 16.02 3.93
N ASP A 118 -5.78 14.73 3.66
CA ASP A 118 -4.76 13.90 3.00
C ASP A 118 -5.00 13.79 1.48
N HIS A 119 -6.03 14.43 0.92
CA HIS A 119 -6.36 14.35 -0.51
C HIS A 119 -5.21 14.80 -1.43
N ASP A 120 -4.41 15.79 -1.02
CA ASP A 120 -3.29 16.25 -1.84
C ASP A 120 -2.18 15.18 -1.98
N THR A 121 -2.10 14.21 -1.05
CA THR A 121 -1.14 13.10 -1.15
C THR A 121 -1.43 12.13 -2.30
N LEU A 122 -2.65 12.16 -2.85
CA LEU A 122 -3.08 11.30 -3.96
C LEU A 122 -2.43 11.70 -5.30
N PHE A 123 -1.94 12.94 -5.41
CA PHE A 123 -1.26 13.44 -6.61
C PHE A 123 0.20 13.03 -6.69
N ASN A 124 0.75 12.52 -5.58
CA ASN A 124 2.10 11.99 -5.62
C ASN A 124 2.10 10.75 -6.53
N PRO A 125 3.08 10.63 -7.44
CA PRO A 125 3.22 9.45 -8.30
C PRO A 125 3.72 8.26 -7.45
N ASN A 126 2.82 7.76 -6.60
CA ASN A 126 3.10 6.77 -5.56
C ASN A 126 2.94 5.34 -6.05
N ALA A 127 2.42 5.12 -7.26
CA ALA A 127 2.21 3.77 -7.73
C ALA A 127 3.54 3.02 -7.67
N LYS A 128 3.47 1.80 -7.13
CA LYS A 128 4.58 0.82 -7.11
C LYS A 128 5.30 0.68 -8.46
N ALA A 129 4.66 1.14 -9.52
CA ALA A 129 5.14 1.18 -10.88
C ALA A 129 6.43 1.97 -11.12
N VAL A 130 6.84 2.88 -10.23
CA VAL A 130 8.16 3.56 -10.29
C VAL A 130 9.09 3.08 -9.18
N ARG A 131 8.81 1.94 -8.49
CA ARG A 131 9.78 1.38 -7.55
C ARG A 131 11.06 1.04 -8.31
N THR A 132 12.06 1.91 -8.19
CA THR A 132 13.44 1.64 -8.60
C THR A 132 13.80 0.31 -7.97
N GLN A 133 14.05 -0.70 -8.79
CA GLN A 133 14.47 -1.98 -8.26
C GLN A 133 15.79 -1.76 -7.53
N ILE A 134 15.89 -2.26 -6.30
CA ILE A 134 17.15 -2.26 -5.55
C ILE A 134 18.21 -2.93 -6.43
N SER A 135 19.32 -2.22 -6.64
CA SER A 135 20.42 -2.71 -7.45
C SER A 135 20.96 -4.02 -6.88
N ASN A 136 21.53 -4.88 -7.73
CA ASN A 136 22.14 -6.13 -7.24
C ASN A 136 23.29 -5.84 -6.26
N THR A 137 24.02 -4.75 -6.46
CA THR A 137 25.07 -4.27 -5.55
C THR A 137 24.51 -3.97 -4.16
N ASP A 138 23.43 -3.18 -4.09
CA ASP A 138 22.79 -2.86 -2.81
C ASP A 138 22.23 -4.10 -2.12
N ARG A 139 21.63 -5.03 -2.89
CA ARG A 139 21.14 -6.30 -2.35
C ARG A 139 22.24 -7.10 -1.65
N ILE A 140 23.42 -7.18 -2.26
CA ILE A 140 24.57 -7.88 -1.69
C ILE A 140 25.04 -7.17 -0.42
N ILE A 141 25.15 -5.84 -0.43
CA ILE A 141 25.57 -5.06 0.74
C ILE A 141 24.60 -5.27 1.91
N VAL A 142 23.29 -5.16 1.68
CA VAL A 142 22.26 -5.37 2.72
C VAL A 142 22.34 -6.78 3.29
N LEU A 143 22.44 -7.80 2.44
CA LEU A 143 22.55 -9.19 2.90
C LEU A 143 23.81 -9.43 3.72
N ASN A 144 24.94 -8.86 3.31
CA ASN A 144 26.20 -8.98 4.06
C ASN A 144 26.10 -8.31 5.43
N ARG A 145 25.53 -7.09 5.50
CA ARG A 145 25.28 -6.39 6.79
C ARG A 145 24.42 -7.24 7.74
N GLN A 146 23.50 -8.03 7.20
CA GLN A 146 22.57 -8.87 7.96
C GLN A 146 22.99 -10.35 8.05
N ASN A 147 24.21 -10.71 7.66
CA ASN A 147 24.70 -12.09 7.65
C ASN A 147 23.76 -13.09 6.94
N GLY A 148 23.11 -12.67 5.85
CA GLY A 148 22.18 -13.49 5.08
C GLY A 148 20.88 -13.85 5.82
N ARG A 149 20.49 -13.08 6.84
CA ARG A 149 19.36 -13.37 7.72
C ARG A 149 18.30 -12.26 7.68
N CYS A 150 17.05 -12.65 7.94
CA CYS A 150 15.94 -11.71 8.15
C CYS A 150 16.27 -10.69 9.26
N ASN A 151 16.00 -9.41 9.02
CA ASN A 151 16.34 -8.37 10.00
C ASN A 151 15.50 -8.38 11.29
N PHE A 152 14.40 -9.15 11.32
CA PHE A 152 13.57 -9.33 12.53
C PHE A 152 13.82 -10.67 13.18
N CYS A 153 13.33 -11.75 12.57
CA CYS A 153 13.38 -13.08 13.15
C CYS A 153 14.66 -13.86 12.81
N GLY A 154 15.56 -13.26 12.00
CA GLY A 154 16.73 -13.82 11.30
C GLY A 154 16.78 -15.28 10.90
N SER A 155 15.64 -15.82 10.51
CA SER A 155 15.61 -16.94 9.59
C SER A 155 16.60 -16.72 8.44
N ILE A 156 17.29 -17.78 8.03
CA ILE A 156 18.23 -17.75 6.92
C ILE A 156 17.42 -17.50 5.63
N LEU A 157 17.80 -16.46 4.90
CA LEU A 157 17.09 -16.05 3.71
C LEU A 157 17.56 -16.85 2.49
N LYS A 158 16.62 -17.29 1.67
CA LYS A 158 16.85 -18.05 0.44
C LYS A 158 16.21 -17.34 -0.74
N SER A 159 16.94 -17.30 -1.85
CA SER A 159 16.38 -16.90 -3.14
C SER A 159 15.40 -17.96 -3.66
N SER A 160 14.47 -17.57 -4.53
CA SER A 160 13.51 -18.48 -5.15
C SER A 160 14.18 -19.66 -5.87
N LYS A 161 15.35 -19.43 -6.47
CA LYS A 161 16.14 -20.45 -7.17
C LYS A 161 16.72 -21.52 -6.22
N ASN A 162 16.91 -21.19 -4.95
CA ASN A 162 17.54 -22.06 -3.95
C ASN A 162 16.51 -22.71 -3.02
N MET A 163 15.21 -22.70 -3.40
CA MET A 163 14.12 -23.27 -2.61
C MET A 163 13.42 -24.39 -3.37
N SER A 164 13.17 -25.52 -2.70
CA SER A 164 12.33 -26.58 -3.25
C SER A 164 10.86 -26.19 -3.20
N ALA A 165 10.04 -26.78 -4.10
CA ALA A 165 8.61 -26.50 -4.18
C ALA A 165 7.87 -26.73 -2.84
N HIS A 166 8.29 -27.74 -2.08
CA HIS A 166 7.69 -28.15 -0.79
C HIS A 166 8.53 -27.74 0.42
N THR A 167 9.21 -26.60 0.37
CA THR A 167 9.95 -26.07 1.51
C THR A 167 9.01 -25.82 2.70
N PHE A 168 9.25 -26.50 3.83
CA PHE A 168 8.50 -26.27 5.08
C PHE A 168 8.66 -24.81 5.55
N ALA A 169 7.55 -24.19 5.94
CA ALA A 169 7.51 -22.78 6.36
C ALA A 169 8.20 -21.82 5.36
N LYS A 170 7.96 -22.02 4.05
CA LYS A 170 8.55 -21.23 2.95
C LYS A 170 8.55 -19.72 3.20
N ASP A 171 7.49 -19.16 3.77
CA ASP A 171 7.38 -17.71 4.03
C ASP A 171 8.39 -17.19 5.07
N ARG A 172 8.92 -18.06 5.94
CA ARG A 172 9.94 -17.72 6.92
C ARG A 172 11.35 -17.68 6.33
N VAL A 173 11.57 -18.28 5.17
CA VAL A 173 12.90 -18.31 4.52
C VAL A 173 12.94 -17.58 3.18
N SER A 174 11.80 -17.31 2.55
CA SER A 174 11.71 -16.60 1.27
C SER A 174 12.21 -15.16 1.42
N MET A 175 13.27 -14.83 0.69
CA MET A 175 13.95 -13.54 0.76
C MET A 175 13.16 -12.42 0.07
N GLU A 176 12.98 -11.30 0.78
CA GLU A 176 12.46 -10.05 0.25
C GLU A 176 13.34 -8.89 0.69
N PHE A 177 13.35 -7.80 -0.09
CA PHE A 177 14.00 -6.55 0.29
C PHE A 177 12.93 -5.47 0.36
N ASP A 178 12.98 -4.67 1.42
CA ASP A 178 12.00 -3.61 1.67
C ASP A 178 12.70 -2.39 2.27
N HIS A 179 12.02 -1.24 2.21
CA HIS A 179 12.49 -0.04 2.88
C HIS A 179 12.18 -0.09 4.39
N ARG A 180 13.10 0.37 5.25
CA ARG A 180 12.88 0.59 6.69
C ARG A 180 11.78 1.62 6.89
N ILE A 181 11.96 2.80 6.30
CA ILE A 181 10.94 3.83 6.17
C ILE A 181 10.32 3.72 4.78
N PRO A 182 9.01 3.48 4.67
CA PRO A 182 8.30 3.49 3.40
C PRO A 182 8.50 4.81 2.61
N VAL A 183 8.64 4.72 1.28
CA VAL A 183 8.89 5.88 0.40
C VAL A 183 7.80 6.95 0.50
N ASP A 184 6.56 6.48 0.57
CA ASP A 184 5.33 7.25 0.78
C ASP A 184 5.24 7.94 2.17
N ARG A 185 6.15 7.60 3.09
CA ARG A 185 6.36 8.26 4.39
C ARG A 185 7.70 9.00 4.46
N GLY A 186 8.28 9.38 3.31
CA GLY A 186 9.52 10.14 3.22
C GLY A 186 10.80 9.30 3.18
N GLY A 187 10.67 7.98 3.07
CA GLY A 187 11.82 7.07 2.96
C GLY A 187 12.58 7.23 1.64
N LYS A 188 13.91 7.25 1.70
CA LYS A 188 14.77 7.32 0.51
C LYS A 188 15.08 5.93 -0.04
N SER A 189 15.19 5.80 -1.35
CA SER A 189 15.69 4.58 -2.01
C SER A 189 17.22 4.55 -1.98
N CYS A 190 17.78 4.25 -0.81
CA CYS A 190 19.22 4.22 -0.56
C CYS A 190 19.59 3.08 0.38
N ILE A 191 20.88 2.73 0.40
CA ILE A 191 21.40 1.57 1.12
C ILE A 191 21.05 1.55 2.61
N ASP A 192 21.03 2.72 3.26
CA ASP A 192 20.77 2.83 4.70
C ASP A 192 19.29 2.68 5.06
N ASN A 193 18.40 2.88 4.08
CA ASN A 193 16.97 2.65 4.26
C ASN A 193 16.52 1.27 3.78
N TYR A 194 17.43 0.40 3.31
CA TYR A 194 17.08 -0.96 2.91
C TYR A 194 17.26 -1.97 4.05
N GLN A 195 16.44 -3.01 4.03
CA GLN A 195 16.59 -4.19 4.88
C GLN A 195 16.13 -5.45 4.14
N ALA A 196 16.76 -6.59 4.45
CA ALA A 196 16.37 -7.90 3.95
C ALA A 196 15.48 -8.63 4.95
N LEU A 197 14.31 -9.07 4.51
CA LEU A 197 13.28 -9.70 5.35
C LEU A 197 12.90 -11.06 4.79
N CYS A 198 12.36 -11.93 5.65
CA CYS A 198 11.58 -13.04 5.14
C CYS A 198 10.17 -12.56 4.74
N HIS A 199 9.55 -13.25 3.80
CA HIS A 199 8.21 -12.89 3.30
C HIS A 199 7.19 -12.69 4.43
N TYR A 200 7.21 -13.57 5.44
CA TYR A 200 6.34 -13.45 6.61
C TYR A 200 6.55 -12.13 7.37
N CYS A 201 7.80 -11.80 7.74
CA CYS A 201 8.08 -10.55 8.48
C CYS A 201 7.77 -9.31 7.64
N ASN A 202 8.05 -9.35 6.34
CA ASN A 202 7.70 -8.25 5.44
C ASN A 202 6.17 -8.07 5.31
N LYS A 203 5.40 -9.16 5.31
CA LYS A 203 3.93 -9.10 5.35
C LYS A 203 3.44 -8.49 6.65
N CYS A 204 3.96 -8.91 7.80
CA CYS A 204 3.61 -8.33 9.10
C CYS A 204 3.99 -6.85 9.19
N LYS A 205 5.20 -6.47 8.75
CA LYS A 205 5.65 -5.06 8.67
C LYS A 205 4.65 -4.21 7.89
N ARG A 206 4.25 -4.66 6.70
CA ARG A 206 3.21 -3.99 5.90
C ARG A 206 1.94 -3.82 6.72
N GLN A 207 1.38 -4.91 7.27
CA GLN A 207 0.13 -4.85 8.03
C GLN A 207 0.18 -3.86 9.21
N MET A 208 1.31 -3.79 9.91
CA MET A 208 1.48 -2.84 11.02
C MET A 208 1.65 -1.39 10.52
N CYS A 209 2.42 -1.16 9.45
CA CYS A 209 2.53 0.15 8.82
C CYS A 209 1.17 0.66 8.31
N PHE A 210 0.28 -0.23 7.89
CA PHE A 210 -1.05 0.11 7.38
C PHE A 210 -1.92 0.82 8.41
N ILE A 211 -1.95 0.30 9.64
CA ILE A 211 -2.80 0.83 10.72
C ILE A 211 -2.08 1.94 11.51
N CYS A 212 -0.83 2.24 11.16
CA CYS A 212 0.02 3.16 11.89
C CYS A 212 -0.42 4.61 11.66
N LYS A 213 -0.89 5.27 12.72
CA LYS A 213 -1.33 6.68 12.70
C LYS A 213 -0.21 7.69 12.91
N GLU A 214 1.03 7.22 13.14
CA GLU A 214 2.19 8.08 13.31
C GLU A 214 2.47 8.87 12.02
N GLY A 215 2.54 10.19 12.15
CA GLY A 215 2.79 11.10 11.02
C GLY A 215 4.22 11.03 10.47
N GLN A 216 5.16 10.49 11.25
CA GLN A 216 6.57 10.31 10.85
C GLN A 216 7.10 8.96 11.32
N CYS A 217 7.89 8.30 10.46
CA CYS A 217 8.60 7.09 10.85
C CYS A 217 9.91 7.45 11.56
N THR A 218 10.10 6.90 12.77
CA THR A 218 11.27 7.16 13.61
C THR A 218 12.02 5.87 13.93
N SER A 219 13.27 5.98 14.37
CA SER A 219 14.08 4.86 14.85
C SER A 219 13.55 4.24 16.15
N SER A 220 12.59 4.88 16.82
CA SER A 220 11.90 4.28 17.97
C SER A 220 10.91 3.18 17.58
N CYS A 221 10.61 3.00 16.29
CA CYS A 221 9.82 1.87 15.81
C CYS A 221 10.73 0.69 15.44
N ALA A 222 10.45 -0.50 15.99
CA ALA A 222 11.11 -1.74 15.60
C ALA A 222 10.94 -2.06 14.11
N LEU A 223 9.93 -1.49 13.43
CA LEU A 223 9.79 -1.65 11.97
C LEU A 223 10.88 -0.94 11.15
N VAL A 224 11.47 0.11 11.73
CA VAL A 224 12.50 0.96 11.13
C VAL A 224 13.89 0.51 11.59
N SER A 225 14.06 0.30 12.90
CA SER A 225 15.34 -0.03 13.52
C SER A 225 15.18 -1.21 14.50
N PRO A 226 14.95 -2.45 14.01
CA PRO A 226 14.81 -3.62 14.88
C PRO A 226 16.09 -3.93 15.69
N GLU A 227 17.22 -3.35 15.31
CA GLU A 227 18.50 -3.49 16.03
C GLU A 227 18.55 -2.66 17.32
N THR A 228 17.75 -1.60 17.41
CA THR A 228 17.77 -0.65 18.54
C THR A 228 16.41 -0.42 19.18
N SER A 229 15.31 -0.85 18.55
CA SER A 229 13.96 -0.76 19.10
C SER A 229 13.25 -2.11 19.10
N LYS A 230 12.44 -2.31 20.14
CA LYS A 230 11.59 -3.48 20.37
C LYS A 230 10.10 -3.17 20.22
N ILE A 231 9.73 -1.89 20.05
CA ILE A 231 8.33 -1.44 20.08
C ILE A 231 7.80 -1.20 18.67
N ILE A 232 6.64 -1.78 18.35
CA ILE A 232 5.87 -1.45 17.15
C ILE A 232 4.99 -0.24 17.45
N LEU A 233 5.37 0.95 16.99
CA LEU A 233 4.63 2.19 17.30
C LEU A 233 3.16 2.16 16.89
N ALA A 234 2.83 1.41 15.84
CA ALA A 234 1.45 1.30 15.37
C ALA A 234 0.49 0.71 16.41
N THR A 235 0.99 -0.15 17.30
CA THR A 235 0.19 -0.90 18.29
C THR A 235 0.68 -0.73 19.73
N GLY A 236 1.89 -0.19 19.93
CA GLY A 236 2.58 -0.17 21.22
C GLY A 236 3.13 -1.53 21.66
N GLU A 237 3.08 -2.56 20.82
CA GLU A 237 3.51 -3.91 21.17
C GLU A 237 5.04 -4.01 21.30
N ASP A 238 5.51 -4.62 22.39
CA ASP A 238 6.90 -5.09 22.54
C ASP A 238 7.05 -6.46 21.85
N ILE A 239 7.94 -6.52 20.87
CA ILE A 239 8.20 -7.72 20.06
C ILE A 239 9.58 -8.34 20.34
N SER A 240 10.19 -8.03 21.49
CA SER A 240 11.52 -8.53 21.86
C SER A 240 11.63 -10.05 21.87
N ASP A 241 10.54 -10.76 22.13
CA ASP A 241 10.43 -12.22 22.10
C ASP A 241 10.52 -12.82 20.68
N ARG A 242 10.35 -11.98 19.64
CA ARG A 242 10.32 -12.38 18.23
C ARG A 242 11.46 -11.77 17.42
N LEU A 243 12.19 -10.83 18.02
CA LEU A 243 13.45 -10.30 17.51
C LEU A 243 14.59 -11.27 17.82
N LYS A 244 15.76 -10.96 17.26
CA LYS A 244 16.93 -11.82 17.29
C LYS A 244 18.01 -11.36 18.24
#